data_AF-A0A3S0BI49-F1
#
_entry.id   AF-A0A3S0BI49-F1
#
_cell.length_a   1.000
_cell.length_b   1.000
_cell.length_c   1.000
_cell.angle_alpha   90.00
_cell.angle_beta   90.00
_cell.angle_gamma   90.00
#
_symmetry.space_group_name_H-M   'P 1'
#
loop_
_entity.id
_entity.type
_entity.pdbx_description
1 polymer ?
#
loop_
_entity_poly.entity_id
_entity_poly.type
_entity_poly.pdbx_seq_one_letter_code
_entity_poly.pdbx_strand_id
1 'polypeptide(L)'
;MYSLSTEQVIKNNRFACLDVANQYLHGTLGYGEAKGRLHKKGSFGRLLIGEIALEEANIAGNRRSSLASSYVYQAREYFSQAYSGFDNEPADSRLSNQLRAGLRIAQLDVLGSLVQRQKIPTPEIIESMYGKVVRLGASTLRANRNSLTDRQITQTEVKGVLSEMAILALTQRHAVREAAAEGWLPVQSLFSEDHGGDCRYDDKTKPAWDMTIFTQYHAGDPLEATYKVQAKTSLYDAREDGEVSTISIMPDLQLMTGENSSSILGSVLLGCEFELDNPDQAASRLSAELDQRTSQIFNIID
;
A
#
# COMPACT_ATOMS: atom_id res chain seq x y z
N MET A 1 27.30 11.22 28.02
CA MET A 1 26.34 11.69 27.01
C MET A 1 25.98 10.47 26.17
N TYR A 2 24.82 9.85 26.38
CA TYR A 2 24.45 8.61 25.66
C TYR A 2 23.94 8.99 24.26
N SER A 3 24.65 8.57 23.21
CA SER A 3 24.16 8.69 21.83
C SER A 3 23.03 7.69 21.61
N LEU A 4 21.88 8.15 21.10
CA LEU A 4 20.81 7.27 20.67
C LEU A 4 21.32 6.30 19.60
N SER A 5 20.83 5.05 19.61
CA SER A 5 21.09 4.12 18.52
C SER A 5 20.44 4.63 17.23
N THR A 6 21.00 4.29 16.07
CA THR A 6 20.43 4.63 14.75
C THR A 6 18.97 4.21 14.64
N GLU A 7 18.61 3.03 15.18
CA GLU A 7 17.23 2.53 15.21
C GLU A 7 16.29 3.46 16.01
N GLN A 8 16.73 3.94 17.16
CA GLN A 8 15.95 4.85 18.00
C GLN A 8 15.76 6.22 17.31
N VAL A 9 16.76 6.68 16.56
CA VAL A 9 16.66 7.92 15.77
C VAL A 9 15.65 7.77 14.63
N ILE A 10 15.65 6.65 13.91
CA ILE A 10 14.66 6.36 12.85
C ILE A 10 13.25 6.34 13.43
N LYS A 11 13.05 5.58 14.52
CA LYS A 11 11.75 5.48 15.20
C LYS A 11 11.26 6.85 15.63
N ASN A 12 12.10 7.64 16.31
CA ASN A 12 11.75 9.00 16.74
C ASN A 12 11.43 9.92 15.54
N ASN A 13 12.14 9.79 14.42
CA ASN A 13 11.85 10.58 13.23
C ASN A 13 10.51 10.19 12.60
N ARG A 14 10.22 8.89 12.49
CA ARG A 14 8.92 8.40 12.00
C ARG A 14 7.78 8.87 12.88
N PHE A 15 7.85 8.70 14.19
CA PHE A 15 6.82 9.19 15.11
C PHE A 15 6.60 10.71 14.99
N ALA A 16 7.66 11.50 14.83
CA ALA A 16 7.52 12.93 14.62
C ALA A 16 6.83 13.28 13.29
N CYS A 17 7.07 12.50 12.22
CA CYS A 17 6.36 12.67 10.96
C CYS A 17 4.88 12.30 11.09
N LEU A 18 4.59 11.18 11.75
CA LEU A 18 3.23 10.69 12.01
C LEU A 18 2.41 11.70 12.83
N ASP A 19 3.01 12.28 13.88
CA ASP A 19 2.38 13.32 14.69
C ASP A 19 1.98 14.54 13.85
N VAL A 20 2.83 14.98 12.92
CA VAL A 20 2.50 16.08 12.01
C VAL A 20 1.34 15.72 11.06
N ALA A 21 1.31 14.50 10.53
CA ALA A 21 0.20 14.04 9.70
C ALA A 21 -1.12 13.95 10.50
N ASN A 22 -1.06 13.45 11.73
CA ASN A 22 -2.22 13.41 12.63
C ASN A 22 -2.75 14.81 12.97
N GLN A 23 -1.86 15.76 13.24
CA GLN A 23 -2.24 17.15 13.48
C GLN A 23 -2.97 17.77 12.27
N TYR A 24 -2.52 17.45 11.05
CA TYR A 24 -3.22 17.85 9.82
C TYR A 24 -4.61 17.20 9.72
N LEU A 25 -4.72 15.89 9.94
CA LEU A 25 -6.00 15.17 9.84
C LEU A 25 -7.04 15.66 10.86
N HIS A 26 -6.59 16.05 12.04
CA HIS A 26 -7.45 16.63 13.08
C HIS A 26 -7.71 18.13 12.90
N GLY A 27 -7.28 18.74 11.79
CA GLY A 27 -7.50 20.16 11.48
C GLY A 27 -6.74 21.13 12.37
N THR A 28 -5.80 20.64 13.18
CA THR A 28 -4.95 21.46 14.05
C THR A 28 -3.75 22.06 13.31
N LEU A 29 -3.50 21.61 12.08
CA LEU A 29 -2.41 22.05 11.23
C LEU A 29 -2.88 22.20 9.78
N GLY A 30 -2.61 23.35 9.15
CA GLY A 30 -2.93 23.55 7.73
C GLY A 30 -1.94 22.86 6.79
N TYR A 31 -2.36 22.56 5.55
CA TYR A 31 -1.53 21.89 4.53
C TYR A 31 -0.12 22.47 4.38
N GLY A 32 -0.02 23.79 4.22
CA GLY A 32 1.28 24.47 4.02
C GLY A 32 2.22 24.30 5.20
N GLU A 33 1.69 24.28 6.42
CA GLU A 33 2.49 24.11 7.63
C GLU A 33 2.93 22.65 7.83
N ALA A 34 2.02 21.70 7.62
CA ALA A 34 2.34 20.27 7.61
C ALA A 34 3.45 19.94 6.61
N LYS A 35 3.30 20.44 5.38
CA LYS A 35 4.31 20.35 4.32
C LYS A 35 5.66 20.92 4.76
N GLY A 36 5.68 22.12 5.35
CA GLY A 36 6.92 22.75 5.82
C GLY A 36 7.65 21.93 6.90
N ARG A 37 6.91 21.33 7.83
CA ARG A 37 7.46 20.50 8.92
C ARG A 37 7.96 19.15 8.42
N LEU A 38 7.25 18.50 7.50
CA LEU A 38 7.60 17.18 6.94
C LEU A 38 8.72 17.22 5.91
N HIS A 39 8.87 18.33 5.17
CA HIS A 39 9.80 18.43 4.04
C HIS A 39 11.26 18.15 4.44
N LYS A 40 11.59 18.45 5.70
CA LYS A 40 12.93 18.30 6.28
C LYS A 40 13.19 16.92 6.89
N LYS A 41 12.25 15.98 6.78
CA LYS A 41 12.25 14.70 7.52
C LYS A 41 12.59 13.47 6.66
N GLY A 42 13.34 13.66 5.56
CA GLY A 42 13.77 12.57 4.67
C GLY A 42 12.64 12.02 3.79
N SER A 43 12.84 10.82 3.24
CA SER A 43 11.92 10.16 2.30
C SER A 43 10.58 9.86 2.94
N PHE A 44 10.55 9.47 4.22
CA PHE A 44 9.30 9.25 4.94
C PHE A 44 8.49 10.55 5.07
N GLY A 45 9.15 11.67 5.37
CA GLY A 45 8.51 12.98 5.35
C GLY A 45 7.92 13.33 3.98
N ARG A 46 8.64 13.04 2.89
CA ARG A 46 8.14 13.24 1.51
C ARG A 46 6.96 12.34 1.18
N LEU A 47 7.01 11.07 1.60
CA LEU A 47 5.90 10.13 1.46
C LEU A 47 4.63 10.73 2.11
N LEU A 48 4.72 11.18 3.37
CA LEU A 48 3.58 11.77 4.07
C LEU A 48 3.05 13.06 3.41
N ILE A 49 3.92 13.90 2.84
CA ILE A 49 3.45 15.08 2.10
C ILE A 49 2.66 14.66 0.86
N GLY A 50 3.11 13.61 0.16
CA GLY A 50 2.40 13.07 -1.01
C GLY A 50 1.02 12.56 -0.65
N GLU A 51 0.91 11.82 0.45
CA GLU A 51 -0.36 11.31 0.99
C GLU A 51 -1.31 12.45 1.43
N ILE A 52 -0.79 13.46 2.15
CA ILE A 52 -1.57 14.66 2.52
C ILE A 52 -2.06 15.39 1.26
N ALA A 53 -1.23 15.45 0.20
CA ALA A 53 -1.65 16.06 -1.05
C ALA A 53 -2.76 15.25 -1.74
N LEU A 54 -2.76 13.92 -1.66
CA LEU A 54 -3.89 13.12 -2.14
C LEU A 54 -5.17 13.38 -1.33
N GLU A 55 -5.05 13.56 -0.01
CA GLU A 55 -6.17 13.94 0.85
C GLU A 55 -6.74 15.31 0.46
N GLU A 56 -5.89 16.32 0.26
CA GLU A 56 -6.31 17.62 -0.27
C GLU A 56 -6.97 17.51 -1.64
N ALA A 57 -6.49 16.60 -2.50
CA ALA A 57 -7.12 16.33 -3.79
C ALA A 57 -8.52 15.74 -3.63
N ASN A 58 -8.72 14.83 -2.68
CA ASN A 58 -10.02 14.25 -2.34
C ASN A 58 -11.00 15.33 -1.83
N ILE A 59 -10.57 16.14 -0.86
CA ILE A 59 -11.36 17.27 -0.31
C ILE A 59 -11.73 18.26 -1.43
N ALA A 60 -10.81 18.56 -2.35
CA ALA A 60 -11.03 19.46 -3.47
C ALA A 60 -11.88 18.86 -4.59
N GLY A 61 -11.81 17.54 -4.82
CA GLY A 61 -12.44 16.82 -5.92
C GLY A 61 -13.94 17.07 -6.03
N ASN A 62 -14.61 17.17 -4.88
CA ASN A 62 -16.04 17.45 -4.78
C ASN A 62 -16.44 18.89 -5.12
N ARG A 63 -15.48 19.82 -5.26
CA ARG A 63 -15.75 21.27 -5.34
C ARG A 63 -15.06 21.97 -6.50
N ARG A 64 -13.82 21.56 -6.84
CA ARG A 64 -12.95 22.24 -7.82
C ARG A 64 -11.97 21.24 -8.46
N SER A 65 -12.37 20.64 -9.58
CA SER A 65 -11.56 19.64 -10.30
C SER A 65 -10.12 20.10 -10.62
N SER A 66 -9.92 21.36 -11.05
CA SER A 66 -8.58 21.88 -11.35
C SER A 66 -7.66 21.98 -10.13
N LEU A 67 -8.23 22.26 -8.95
CA LEU A 67 -7.48 22.28 -7.69
C LEU A 67 -7.11 20.84 -7.27
N ALA A 68 -8.04 19.90 -7.41
CA ALA A 68 -7.77 18.49 -7.17
C ALA A 68 -6.65 17.95 -8.08
N SER A 69 -6.65 18.31 -9.38
CA SER A 69 -5.56 17.95 -10.30
C SER A 69 -4.20 18.52 -9.89
N SER A 70 -4.18 19.76 -9.39
CA SER A 70 -2.95 20.39 -8.89
C SER A 70 -2.37 19.67 -7.68
N TYR A 71 -3.23 19.14 -6.80
CA TYR A 71 -2.81 18.36 -5.64
C TYR A 71 -2.34 16.95 -6.00
N VAL A 72 -3.00 16.26 -6.95
CA VAL A 72 -2.50 14.98 -7.48
C VAL A 72 -1.13 15.14 -8.15
N TYR A 73 -0.91 16.25 -8.87
CA TYR A 73 0.40 16.56 -9.43
C TYR A 73 1.46 16.75 -8.32
N GLN A 74 1.13 17.51 -7.26
CA GLN A 74 2.01 17.66 -6.11
C GLN A 74 2.31 16.32 -5.42
N ALA A 75 1.31 15.45 -5.28
CA ALA A 75 1.50 14.12 -4.71
C ALA A 75 2.53 13.32 -5.51
N ARG A 76 2.43 13.32 -6.84
CA ARG A 76 3.40 12.67 -7.75
C ARG A 76 4.83 13.17 -7.54
N GLU A 77 5.01 14.48 -7.44
CA GLU A 77 6.33 15.09 -7.20
C GLU A 77 6.94 14.60 -5.88
N TYR A 78 6.13 14.56 -4.81
CA TYR A 78 6.60 14.14 -3.49
C TYR A 78 6.86 12.64 -3.39
N PHE A 79 6.01 11.81 -3.98
CA PHE A 79 6.27 10.37 -4.07
C PHE A 79 7.53 10.10 -4.89
N SER A 80 7.75 10.80 -6.00
CA SER A 80 8.98 10.66 -6.80
C SER A 80 10.23 10.98 -5.97
N GLN A 81 10.18 12.05 -5.16
CA GLN A 81 11.27 12.40 -4.25
C GLN A 81 11.48 11.36 -3.15
N ALA A 82 10.40 10.80 -2.59
CA ALA A 82 10.49 9.70 -1.62
C ALA A 82 11.09 8.44 -2.25
N TYR A 83 10.72 8.14 -3.51
CA TYR A 83 11.20 6.99 -4.29
C TYR A 83 12.69 7.10 -4.65
N SER A 84 13.19 8.30 -4.94
CA SER A 84 14.63 8.49 -5.13
C SER A 84 15.45 8.19 -3.87
N GLY A 85 14.82 8.29 -2.69
CA GLY A 85 15.47 8.06 -1.39
C GLY A 85 16.47 9.15 -1.02
N PHE A 86 16.98 9.07 0.21
CA PHE A 86 18.06 9.94 0.68
C PHE A 86 19.24 9.07 1.13
N ASP A 87 20.47 9.45 0.76
CA ASP A 87 21.66 8.63 0.99
C ASP A 87 22.01 8.42 2.46
N ASN A 88 21.53 9.30 3.34
CA ASN A 88 21.76 9.24 4.78
C ASN A 88 20.74 8.37 5.53
N GLU A 89 19.81 7.71 4.83
CA GLU A 89 18.82 6.83 5.42
C GLU A 89 19.32 5.38 5.52
N PRO A 90 18.99 4.66 6.61
CA PRO A 90 19.29 3.24 6.72
C PRO A 90 18.63 2.44 5.59
N ALA A 91 19.36 1.46 5.06
CA ALA A 91 19.01 0.76 3.82
C ALA A 91 17.58 0.18 3.82
N ASP A 92 17.16 -0.47 4.92
CA ASP A 92 15.83 -1.07 5.04
C ASP A 92 14.72 -0.01 5.10
N SER A 93 14.94 1.09 5.83
CA SER A 93 13.99 2.21 5.89
C SER A 93 13.86 2.90 4.54
N ARG A 94 14.99 3.11 3.85
CA ARG A 94 15.00 3.64 2.49
C ARG A 94 14.23 2.73 1.55
N LEU A 95 14.54 1.43 1.54
CA LEU A 95 13.86 0.46 0.67
C LEU A 95 12.35 0.40 0.96
N SER A 96 11.93 0.38 2.23
CA SER A 96 10.51 0.41 2.60
C SER A 96 9.82 1.68 2.08
N ASN A 97 10.44 2.86 2.25
CA ASN A 97 9.87 4.11 1.76
C ASN A 97 9.84 4.18 0.23
N GLN A 98 10.86 3.64 -0.45
CA GLN A 98 10.89 3.51 -1.91
C GLN A 98 9.75 2.62 -2.41
N LEU A 99 9.53 1.47 -1.76
CA LEU A 99 8.42 0.58 -2.09
C LEU A 99 7.07 1.25 -1.90
N ARG A 100 6.82 1.89 -0.75
CA ARG A 100 5.57 2.61 -0.47
C ARG A 100 5.33 3.74 -1.48
N ALA A 101 6.36 4.53 -1.78
CA ALA A 101 6.28 5.60 -2.76
C ALA A 101 6.03 5.05 -4.18
N GLY A 102 6.70 3.97 -4.56
CA GLY A 102 6.52 3.32 -5.86
C GLY A 102 5.12 2.74 -6.02
N LEU A 103 4.58 2.13 -4.96
CA LEU A 103 3.22 1.62 -4.91
C LEU A 103 2.20 2.75 -5.12
N ARG A 104 2.36 3.88 -4.42
CA ARG A 104 1.52 5.07 -4.66
C ARG A 104 1.64 5.61 -6.06
N ILE A 105 2.86 5.73 -6.60
CA ILE A 105 3.08 6.17 -7.98
C ILE A 105 2.36 5.26 -8.98
N ALA A 106 2.36 3.94 -8.75
CA ALA A 106 1.65 2.98 -9.58
C ALA A 106 0.14 3.21 -9.58
N GLN A 107 -0.42 3.65 -8.45
CA GLN A 107 -1.85 3.88 -8.25
C GLN A 107 -2.32 5.30 -8.59
N LEU A 108 -1.42 6.27 -8.79
CA LEU A 108 -1.78 7.70 -8.96
C LEU A 108 -2.79 7.97 -10.09
N ASP A 109 -2.72 7.23 -11.20
CA ASP A 109 -3.64 7.44 -12.32
C ASP A 109 -5.06 6.96 -12.00
N VAL A 110 -5.17 5.86 -11.24
CA VAL A 110 -6.42 5.33 -10.68
C VAL A 110 -6.95 6.28 -9.60
N LEU A 111 -6.14 6.59 -8.59
CA LEU A 111 -6.51 7.48 -7.48
C LEU A 111 -6.90 8.87 -8.01
N GLY A 112 -6.17 9.40 -8.99
CA GLY A 112 -6.50 10.65 -9.65
C GLY A 112 -7.87 10.62 -10.33
N SER A 113 -8.23 9.50 -10.97
CA SER A 113 -9.55 9.33 -11.57
C SER A 113 -10.65 9.26 -10.50
N LEU A 114 -10.42 8.49 -9.44
CA LEU A 114 -11.35 8.37 -8.31
C LEU A 114 -11.58 9.74 -7.64
N VAL A 115 -10.52 10.43 -7.21
CA VAL A 115 -10.66 11.69 -6.46
C VAL A 115 -11.13 12.86 -7.33
N GLN A 116 -10.67 12.97 -8.58
CA GLN A 116 -11.00 14.13 -9.44
C GLN A 116 -12.29 13.96 -10.21
N ARG A 117 -12.58 12.74 -10.66
CA ARG A 117 -13.72 12.46 -11.55
C ARG A 117 -14.86 11.77 -10.82
N GLN A 118 -14.63 11.27 -9.60
CA GLN A 118 -15.61 10.49 -8.83
C GLN A 118 -16.15 9.33 -9.67
N LYS A 119 -15.25 8.72 -10.45
CA LYS A 119 -15.53 7.68 -11.42
C LYS A 119 -14.44 6.65 -11.40
N ILE A 120 -14.86 5.42 -11.60
CA ILE A 120 -13.97 4.31 -11.83
C ILE A 120 -13.17 4.55 -13.13
N PRO A 121 -11.85 4.34 -13.11
CA PRO A 121 -11.00 4.50 -14.29
C PRO A 121 -11.27 3.41 -15.33
N THR A 122 -10.78 3.62 -16.56
CA THR A 122 -10.95 2.62 -17.62
C THR A 122 -10.13 1.34 -17.33
N PRO A 123 -10.52 0.18 -17.90
CA PRO A 123 -9.76 -1.06 -17.73
C PRO A 123 -8.27 -0.91 -18.01
N GLU A 124 -7.88 -0.14 -19.02
CA GLU A 124 -6.47 0.04 -19.40
C GLU A 124 -5.66 0.74 -18.30
N ILE A 125 -6.28 1.66 -17.56
CA ILE A 125 -5.64 2.35 -16.43
C ILE A 125 -5.48 1.38 -15.25
N ILE A 126 -6.46 0.51 -15.01
CA ILE A 126 -6.42 -0.52 -13.95
C ILE A 126 -5.37 -1.57 -14.28
N GLU A 127 -5.34 -2.07 -15.51
CA GLU A 127 -4.30 -2.97 -16.02
C GLU A 127 -2.91 -2.36 -15.90
N SER A 128 -2.77 -1.07 -16.23
CA SER A 128 -1.52 -0.33 -16.07
C SER A 128 -1.08 -0.27 -14.60
N MET A 129 -2.01 0.03 -13.69
CA MET A 129 -1.74 0.01 -12.25
C MET A 129 -1.28 -1.38 -11.81
N TYR A 130 -2.05 -2.43 -12.13
CA TYR A 130 -1.74 -3.83 -11.81
C TYR A 130 -0.33 -4.21 -12.29
N GLY A 131 -0.01 -3.95 -13.56
CA GLY A 131 1.30 -4.24 -14.12
C GLY A 131 2.45 -3.50 -13.43
N LYS A 132 2.25 -2.25 -13.02
CA LYS A 132 3.25 -1.46 -12.27
C LYS A 132 3.46 -2.02 -10.85
N VAL A 133 2.38 -2.35 -10.14
CA VAL A 133 2.44 -2.92 -8.77
C VAL A 133 3.18 -4.24 -8.78
N VAL A 134 2.79 -5.16 -9.65
CA VAL A 134 3.38 -6.50 -9.73
C VAL A 134 4.87 -6.44 -10.07
N ARG A 135 5.27 -5.67 -11.09
CA ARG A 135 6.67 -5.53 -11.50
C ARG A 135 7.52 -4.88 -10.40
N LEU A 136 6.99 -3.90 -9.67
CA LEU A 136 7.69 -3.30 -8.54
C LEU A 136 7.95 -4.33 -7.42
N GLY A 137 6.95 -5.15 -7.08
CA GLY A 137 7.09 -6.18 -6.04
C GLY A 137 8.05 -7.27 -6.47
N ALA A 138 7.88 -7.80 -7.69
CA ALA A 138 8.71 -8.86 -8.25
C ALA A 138 10.18 -8.45 -8.41
N SER A 139 10.46 -7.26 -8.96
CA SER A 139 11.83 -6.74 -9.08
C SER A 139 12.51 -6.58 -7.72
N THR A 140 11.76 -6.10 -6.72
CA THR A 140 12.26 -6.00 -5.33
C THR A 140 12.61 -7.36 -4.76
N LEU A 141 11.74 -8.36 -4.89
CA LEU A 141 12.00 -9.72 -4.43
C LEU A 141 13.25 -10.32 -5.08
N ARG A 142 13.44 -10.12 -6.38
CA ARG A 142 14.63 -10.59 -7.09
C ARG A 142 15.91 -9.90 -6.62
N ALA A 143 15.87 -8.60 -6.41
CA ALA A 143 17.02 -7.81 -5.95
C ALA A 143 17.38 -8.07 -4.47
N ASN A 144 16.40 -8.51 -3.68
CA ASN A 144 16.49 -8.60 -2.21
C ASN A 144 16.17 -10.00 -1.68
N ARG A 145 16.65 -11.06 -2.36
CA ARG A 145 16.37 -12.46 -1.98
C ARG A 145 16.70 -12.80 -0.52
N ASN A 146 17.68 -12.11 0.07
CA ASN A 146 18.11 -12.31 1.46
C ASN A 146 17.22 -11.57 2.50
N SER A 147 16.48 -10.56 2.08
CA SER A 147 15.56 -9.76 2.91
C SER A 147 14.29 -10.50 3.32
N LEU A 148 14.17 -11.74 2.83
CA LEU A 148 13.10 -12.68 3.09
C LEU A 148 13.50 -13.77 4.11
N THR A 149 14.72 -13.75 4.66
CA THR A 149 15.09 -14.69 5.73
C THR A 149 14.49 -14.21 7.07
N ASP A 150 13.78 -15.05 7.82
CA ASP A 150 13.00 -14.63 9.02
C ASP A 150 13.81 -14.19 10.25
N ARG A 151 15.06 -13.75 10.07
CA ARG A 151 16.01 -13.59 11.17
C ARG A 151 16.26 -12.14 11.64
N GLN A 152 15.69 -11.12 11.00
CA GLN A 152 15.94 -9.72 11.39
C GLN A 152 14.66 -8.86 11.47
N ILE A 153 14.46 -8.21 12.62
CA ILE A 153 13.36 -7.26 12.91
C ILE A 153 13.36 -6.06 11.95
N THR A 154 14.52 -5.67 11.41
CA THR A 154 14.63 -4.55 10.45
C THR A 154 14.06 -4.88 9.07
N GLN A 155 13.85 -6.16 8.75
CA GLN A 155 13.18 -6.61 7.52
C GLN A 155 11.65 -6.58 7.62
N THR A 156 11.08 -6.34 8.81
CA THR A 156 9.63 -6.37 9.03
C THR A 156 8.88 -5.31 8.22
N GLU A 157 9.43 -4.10 8.06
CA GLU A 157 8.75 -3.04 7.30
C GLU A 157 8.71 -3.33 5.80
N VAL A 158 9.81 -3.86 5.24
CA VAL A 158 9.89 -4.25 3.83
C VAL A 158 8.96 -5.45 3.57
N LYS A 159 8.96 -6.44 4.46
CA LYS A 159 8.03 -7.58 4.40
C LYS A 159 6.56 -7.16 4.51
N GLY A 160 6.25 -6.19 5.36
CA GLY A 160 4.91 -5.60 5.47
C GLY A 160 4.45 -5.02 4.15
N VAL A 161 5.26 -4.14 3.53
CA VAL A 161 4.91 -3.55 2.23
C VAL A 161 4.77 -4.60 1.13
N LEU A 162 5.66 -5.60 1.10
CA LEU A 162 5.54 -6.71 0.14
C LEU A 162 4.27 -7.55 0.36
N SER A 163 3.79 -7.65 1.60
CA SER A 163 2.53 -8.32 1.93
C SER A 163 1.34 -7.53 1.40
N GLU A 164 1.32 -6.21 1.61
CA GLU A 164 0.32 -5.31 1.00
C GLU A 164 0.32 -5.46 -0.53
N MET A 165 1.50 -5.44 -1.16
CA MET A 165 1.64 -5.60 -2.61
C MET A 165 1.17 -6.97 -3.12
N ALA A 166 1.38 -8.05 -2.37
CA ALA A 166 0.93 -9.39 -2.74
C ALA A 166 -0.61 -9.49 -2.73
N ILE A 167 -1.25 -8.95 -1.69
CA ILE A 167 -2.72 -8.90 -1.60
C ILE A 167 -3.28 -8.02 -2.72
N LEU A 168 -2.69 -6.84 -2.95
CA LEU A 168 -3.07 -5.96 -4.06
C LEU A 168 -2.88 -6.66 -5.41
N ALA A 169 -1.79 -7.41 -5.62
CA ALA A 169 -1.56 -8.12 -6.88
C ALA A 169 -2.66 -9.16 -7.16
N LEU A 170 -3.01 -10.00 -6.18
CA LEU A 170 -4.06 -11.02 -6.34
C LEU A 170 -5.43 -10.40 -6.63
N THR A 171 -5.76 -9.35 -5.89
CA THR A 171 -7.07 -8.71 -5.99
C THR A 171 -7.20 -7.83 -7.24
N GLN A 172 -6.14 -7.12 -7.63
CA GLN A 172 -6.10 -6.37 -8.90
C GLN A 172 -6.11 -7.32 -10.10
N ARG A 173 -5.43 -8.46 -10.00
CA ARG A 173 -5.50 -9.52 -11.01
C ARG A 173 -6.94 -10.00 -11.20
N HIS A 174 -7.66 -10.25 -10.11
CA HIS A 174 -9.08 -10.59 -10.18
C HIS A 174 -9.90 -9.48 -10.83
N ALA A 175 -9.72 -8.23 -10.39
CA ALA A 175 -10.43 -7.07 -10.96
C ALA A 175 -10.20 -6.90 -12.47
N VAL A 176 -8.98 -7.14 -12.96
CA VAL A 176 -8.65 -7.10 -14.39
C VAL A 176 -9.34 -8.24 -15.15
N ARG A 177 -9.39 -9.46 -14.61
CA ARG A 177 -10.04 -10.62 -15.26
C ARG A 177 -11.57 -10.51 -15.26
N GLU A 178 -12.14 -9.97 -14.18
CA GLU A 178 -13.59 -9.85 -13.96
C GLU A 178 -14.18 -8.51 -14.44
N ALA A 179 -13.42 -7.66 -15.14
CA ALA A 179 -13.85 -6.32 -15.59
C ALA A 179 -15.12 -6.31 -16.49
N ALA A 180 -15.72 -7.47 -16.77
CA ALA A 180 -16.99 -7.65 -17.47
C ALA A 180 -18.20 -7.99 -16.58
N ALA A 181 -18.07 -8.20 -15.25
CA ALA A 181 -19.09 -8.93 -14.48
C ALA A 181 -19.52 -8.38 -13.10
N GLU A 182 -19.23 -7.12 -12.75
CA GLU A 182 -19.40 -6.55 -11.39
C GLU A 182 -18.25 -6.98 -10.46
N GLY A 183 -17.50 -6.03 -9.89
CA GLY A 183 -16.34 -6.38 -9.09
C GLY A 183 -15.81 -5.26 -8.22
N TRP A 184 -14.76 -5.56 -7.47
CA TRP A 184 -14.05 -4.64 -6.59
C TRP A 184 -12.80 -4.08 -7.28
N LEU A 185 -12.52 -2.79 -7.10
CA LEU A 185 -11.27 -2.14 -7.47
C LEU A 185 -10.43 -1.91 -6.20
N PRO A 186 -9.40 -2.75 -5.97
CA PRO A 186 -8.51 -2.61 -4.82
C PRO A 186 -7.44 -1.52 -5.05
N VAL A 187 -7.43 -0.53 -4.17
CA VAL A 187 -6.47 0.59 -4.11
C VAL A 187 -6.00 0.80 -2.68
N GLN A 188 -4.86 1.47 -2.43
CA GLN A 188 -4.53 1.83 -1.05
C GLN A 188 -5.39 2.98 -0.55
N SER A 189 -5.72 2.98 0.74
CA SER A 189 -6.49 4.02 1.41
C SER A 189 -5.88 5.41 1.34
N LEU A 190 -6.70 6.46 1.48
CA LEU A 190 -6.22 7.79 1.84
C LEU A 190 -6.05 7.93 3.36
N PHE A 191 -5.42 9.03 3.77
CA PHE A 191 -5.17 9.28 5.19
C PHE A 191 -6.42 9.35 6.06
N SER A 192 -7.47 9.99 5.54
CA SER A 192 -8.73 10.12 6.26
C SER A 192 -9.50 8.81 6.40
N GLU A 193 -9.15 7.80 5.59
CA GLU A 193 -9.87 6.54 5.51
C GLU A 193 -9.25 5.46 6.43
N ASP A 194 -7.95 5.56 6.73
CA ASP A 194 -7.14 4.64 7.55
C ASP A 194 -6.81 5.16 8.95
N HIS A 195 -7.83 5.48 9.75
CA HIS A 195 -7.62 5.77 11.16
C HIS A 195 -7.54 4.49 12.05
N GLY A 196 -7.17 3.33 11.47
CA GLY A 196 -7.06 2.05 12.20
C GLY A 196 -5.74 1.86 12.97
N GLY A 197 -4.73 2.66 12.67
CA GLY A 197 -3.53 2.75 13.51
C GLY A 197 -3.79 3.65 14.70
N ASP A 198 -4.21 3.10 15.84
CA ASP A 198 -4.30 3.81 17.12
C ASP A 198 -2.91 4.30 17.56
N CYS A 199 -2.47 5.41 16.97
CA CYS A 199 -1.27 6.14 17.37
C CYS A 199 -1.51 6.99 18.63
N ARG A 200 -2.63 6.75 19.36
CA ARG A 200 -3.01 7.47 20.58
C ARG A 200 -2.61 6.73 21.86
N TYR A 201 -2.16 5.47 21.82
CA TYR A 201 -1.70 4.76 23.02
C TYR A 201 -0.18 4.59 23.09
N ASP A 202 0.34 4.55 24.32
CA ASP A 202 1.74 4.38 24.72
C ASP A 202 2.46 3.14 24.13
N ASP A 203 1.77 2.32 23.34
CA ASP A 203 2.35 1.18 22.65
C ASP A 203 3.06 1.61 21.34
N LYS A 204 4.21 2.25 21.51
CA LYS A 204 5.16 2.63 20.45
C LYS A 204 5.75 1.42 19.69
N THR A 205 5.26 0.20 19.94
CA THR A 205 5.74 -1.02 19.27
C THR A 205 4.95 -1.37 18.01
N LYS A 206 3.83 -0.69 17.72
CA LYS A 206 2.96 -1.00 16.57
C LYS A 206 2.92 0.13 15.53
N PRO A 207 3.97 0.31 14.71
CA PRO A 207 3.81 1.00 13.45
C PRO A 207 3.08 0.05 12.49
N ALA A 208 1.76 0.14 12.40
CA ALA A 208 1.00 -0.57 11.37
C ALA A 208 0.34 0.47 10.47
N TRP A 209 0.72 0.42 9.20
CA TRP A 209 0.15 1.17 8.10
C TRP A 209 -0.23 0.11 7.10
N ASP A 210 -1.45 -0.40 7.20
CA ASP A 210 -1.90 -1.51 6.39
C ASP A 210 -3.32 -1.21 5.96
N MET A 211 -3.54 -0.62 4.79
CA MET A 211 -4.90 -0.56 4.25
C MET A 211 -4.93 -0.64 2.73
N THR A 212 -5.49 -1.77 2.28
CA THR A 212 -6.12 -1.89 0.96
C THR A 212 -7.60 -1.58 1.14
N ILE A 213 -8.08 -0.63 0.34
CA ILE A 213 -9.46 -0.23 0.15
C ILE A 213 -9.99 -0.90 -1.11
N PHE A 214 -11.12 -1.60 -0.99
CA PHE A 214 -11.86 -2.12 -2.12
C PHE A 214 -13.05 -1.18 -2.37
N THR A 215 -13.08 -0.54 -3.54
CA THR A 215 -14.24 0.22 -4.01
C THR A 215 -14.97 -0.57 -5.09
N GLN A 216 -16.30 -0.58 -5.10
CA GLN A 216 -17.05 -1.24 -6.18
C GLN A 216 -16.72 -0.60 -7.55
N TYR A 217 -16.56 -1.41 -8.59
CA TYR A 217 -16.02 -1.06 -9.91
C TYR A 217 -17.09 -0.60 -10.93
N HIS A 218 -18.39 -0.73 -10.64
CA HIS A 218 -19.39 -0.46 -11.68
C HIS A 218 -19.33 1.01 -12.16
N ALA A 219 -18.92 1.22 -13.41
CA ALA A 219 -18.59 2.56 -13.94
C ALA A 219 -19.80 3.53 -13.99
N GLY A 220 -21.02 2.99 -13.90
CA GLY A 220 -22.26 3.75 -13.84
C GLY A 220 -22.71 4.12 -12.43
N ASP A 221 -22.13 3.49 -11.40
CA ASP A 221 -22.60 3.62 -10.03
C ASP A 221 -21.75 4.64 -9.25
N PRO A 222 -22.35 5.35 -8.29
CA PRO A 222 -21.57 6.14 -7.34
C PRO A 222 -20.62 5.22 -6.56
N LEU A 223 -19.46 5.76 -6.16
CA LEU A 223 -18.54 5.03 -5.29
C LEU A 223 -19.25 4.66 -3.98
N GLU A 224 -19.34 3.37 -3.69
CA GLU A 224 -19.94 2.85 -2.45
C GLU A 224 -18.95 2.85 -1.28
N ALA A 225 -19.47 2.54 -0.08
CA ALA A 225 -18.65 2.34 1.11
C ALA A 225 -17.61 1.25 0.86
N THR A 226 -16.40 1.54 1.30
CA THR A 226 -15.21 0.75 1.04
C THR A 226 -15.00 -0.35 2.07
N TYR A 227 -14.55 -1.53 1.63
CA TYR A 227 -14.03 -2.57 2.53
C TYR A 227 -12.59 -2.26 2.88
N LYS A 228 -12.28 -2.30 4.17
CA LYS A 228 -10.94 -2.06 4.69
C LYS A 228 -10.27 -3.39 4.97
N VAL A 229 -9.14 -3.62 4.32
CA VAL A 229 -8.35 -4.82 4.51
C VAL A 229 -6.94 -4.47 4.96
N GLN A 230 -6.51 -5.12 6.03
CA GLN A 230 -5.18 -5.02 6.58
C GLN A 230 -4.36 -6.27 6.26
N ALA A 231 -3.22 -6.08 5.58
CA ALA A 231 -2.27 -7.15 5.24
C ALA A 231 -1.27 -7.40 6.38
N LYS A 232 -1.06 -8.64 6.80
CA LYS A 232 -0.09 -9.01 7.85
C LYS A 232 0.86 -10.11 7.39
N THR A 233 2.13 -10.02 7.78
CA THR A 233 3.11 -11.09 7.50
C THR A 233 3.23 -12.12 8.63
N SER A 234 2.85 -11.75 9.86
CA SER A 234 2.90 -12.65 11.03
C SER A 234 1.79 -12.34 12.02
N LEU A 235 1.19 -13.40 12.58
CA LEU A 235 0.27 -13.31 13.71
C LEU A 235 1.04 -13.54 15.01
N TYR A 236 1.04 -12.54 15.89
CA TYR A 236 1.13 -12.81 17.33
C TYR A 236 -0.13 -12.35 18.05
N ASP A 237 -0.85 -11.35 17.54
CA ASP A 237 -2.17 -10.94 18.03
C ASP A 237 -3.00 -10.40 16.87
N ALA A 238 -3.76 -11.26 16.17
CA ALA A 238 -4.91 -10.76 15.43
C ALA A 238 -5.90 -10.23 16.46
N ARG A 239 -6.10 -8.91 16.48
CA ARG A 239 -7.28 -8.34 17.09
C ARG A 239 -8.29 -8.19 15.97
N GLU A 240 -9.45 -8.81 16.12
CA GLU A 240 -10.62 -8.46 15.33
C GLU A 240 -10.95 -7.01 15.68
N ASP A 241 -10.66 -6.10 14.76
CA ASP A 241 -11.22 -4.77 14.79
C ASP A 241 -12.47 -4.83 13.90
N GLY A 242 -13.66 -4.59 14.47
CA GLY A 242 -14.95 -4.88 13.83
C GLY A 242 -15.23 -4.12 12.53
N GLU A 243 -14.33 -3.20 12.14
CA GLU A 243 -14.39 -2.40 10.91
C GLU A 243 -13.31 -2.75 9.87
N VAL A 244 -12.39 -3.68 10.16
CA VAL A 244 -11.24 -4.01 9.28
C VAL A 244 -11.03 -5.53 9.19
N SER A 245 -11.14 -6.08 7.99
CA SER A 245 -10.77 -7.48 7.74
C SER A 245 -9.25 -7.63 7.71
N THR A 246 -8.70 -8.55 8.49
CA THR A 246 -7.26 -8.81 8.53
C THR A 246 -6.92 -10.05 7.72
N ILE A 247 -5.96 -9.93 6.80
CA ILE A 247 -5.46 -11.04 5.98
C ILE A 247 -3.97 -11.22 6.24
N SER A 248 -3.62 -12.42 6.68
CA SER A 248 -2.25 -12.81 6.94
C SER A 248 -1.69 -13.58 5.74
N ILE A 249 -0.51 -13.20 5.25
CA ILE A 249 0.23 -13.98 4.24
C ILE A 249 0.39 -15.44 4.71
N MET A 250 0.55 -15.64 6.01
CA MET A 250 0.46 -16.95 6.65
C MET A 250 -0.38 -16.80 7.95
N PRO A 251 -1.38 -17.67 8.19
CA PRO A 251 -1.69 -18.89 7.43
C PRO A 251 -2.64 -18.70 6.24
N ASP A 252 -3.27 -17.54 6.08
CA ASP A 252 -4.49 -17.43 5.25
C ASP A 252 -4.24 -17.71 3.76
N LEU A 253 -3.06 -17.39 3.23
CA LEU A 253 -2.68 -17.64 1.84
C LEU A 253 -1.80 -18.89 1.64
N GLN A 254 -1.65 -19.72 2.68
CA GLN A 254 -0.91 -20.97 2.61
C GLN A 254 -1.73 -22.02 1.86
N LEU A 255 -1.12 -22.65 0.85
CA LEU A 255 -1.73 -23.75 0.10
C LEU A 255 -1.12 -25.10 0.45
N MET A 256 0.15 -25.12 0.84
CA MET A 256 0.89 -26.35 1.15
C MET A 256 1.54 -26.30 2.52
N THR A 257 1.52 -27.44 3.23
CA THR A 257 2.24 -27.61 4.50
C THR A 257 3.73 -27.35 4.31
N GLY A 258 4.30 -26.45 5.12
CA GLY A 258 5.71 -26.11 5.09
C GLY A 258 6.06 -24.88 4.25
N GLU A 259 5.10 -24.27 3.55
CA GLU A 259 5.30 -22.92 3.02
C GLU A 259 5.52 -21.92 4.17
N ASN A 260 6.48 -21.02 4.00
CA ASN A 260 6.66 -19.86 4.87
C ASN A 260 6.21 -18.58 4.15
N SER A 261 6.08 -17.48 4.89
CA SER A 261 5.63 -16.18 4.34
C SER A 261 6.43 -15.74 3.12
N SER A 262 7.74 -15.94 3.14
CA SER A 262 8.64 -15.59 2.04
C SER A 262 8.41 -16.39 0.77
N SER A 263 8.15 -17.69 0.89
CA SER A 263 7.76 -18.57 -0.22
C SER A 263 6.43 -18.12 -0.82
N ILE A 264 5.45 -17.79 0.04
CA ILE A 264 4.13 -17.35 -0.39
C ILE A 264 4.22 -16.02 -1.14
N LEU A 265 4.89 -15.01 -0.56
CA LEU A 265 5.14 -13.71 -1.23
C LEU A 265 5.81 -13.88 -2.60
N GLY A 266 6.82 -14.75 -2.67
CA GLY A 266 7.50 -15.11 -3.93
C GLY A 266 6.55 -15.72 -4.95
N SER A 267 5.77 -16.73 -4.54
CA SER A 267 4.82 -17.42 -5.41
C SER A 267 3.75 -16.48 -5.97
N VAL A 268 3.28 -15.53 -5.17
CA VAL A 268 2.27 -14.56 -5.58
C VAL A 268 2.86 -13.52 -6.52
N LEU A 269 3.85 -12.74 -6.07
CA LEU A 269 4.33 -11.59 -6.84
C LEU A 269 5.07 -12.00 -8.12
N LEU A 270 5.88 -13.07 -8.07
CA LEU A 270 6.56 -13.58 -9.28
C LEU A 270 5.58 -14.36 -10.17
N GLY A 271 4.57 -15.00 -9.60
CA GLY A 271 3.53 -15.70 -10.34
C GLY A 271 2.65 -14.75 -11.15
N CYS A 272 2.16 -13.68 -10.52
CA CYS A 272 1.40 -12.62 -11.19
C CYS A 272 2.20 -11.97 -12.31
N GLU A 273 3.49 -11.72 -12.11
CA GLU A 273 4.35 -11.12 -13.13
C GLU A 273 4.59 -12.07 -14.31
N PHE A 274 4.79 -13.37 -14.02
CA PHE A 274 4.94 -14.38 -15.06
C PHE A 274 3.69 -14.48 -15.94
N GLU A 275 2.49 -14.46 -15.34
CA GLU A 275 1.22 -14.45 -16.06
C GLU A 275 1.05 -13.18 -16.91
N LEU A 276 1.44 -12.01 -16.38
CA LEU A 276 1.43 -10.74 -17.10
C LEU A 276 2.34 -10.73 -18.34
N ASP A 277 3.56 -11.26 -18.21
CA ASP A 277 4.53 -11.25 -19.30
C ASP A 277 4.34 -12.43 -20.27
N ASN A 278 3.61 -13.48 -19.86
CA ASN A 278 3.40 -14.70 -20.66
C ASN A 278 1.93 -15.19 -20.58
N PRO A 279 0.94 -14.40 -21.05
CA PRO A 279 -0.47 -14.73 -20.90
C PRO A 279 -0.84 -16.08 -21.54
N ASP A 280 -0.20 -16.46 -22.65
CA ASP A 280 -0.44 -17.72 -23.35
C ASP A 280 0.29 -18.93 -22.73
N GLN A 281 1.32 -18.70 -21.90
CA GLN A 281 2.16 -19.74 -21.30
C GLN A 281 1.99 -19.86 -19.79
N ALA A 282 1.14 -19.02 -19.18
CA ALA A 282 0.76 -19.15 -17.79
C ALA A 282 0.21 -20.57 -17.57
N ALA A 283 1.05 -21.44 -16.99
CA ALA A 283 0.69 -22.84 -16.77
C ALA A 283 -0.64 -22.86 -15.99
N SER A 284 -1.60 -23.68 -16.43
CA SER A 284 -2.92 -23.79 -15.78
C SER A 284 -2.79 -23.97 -14.26
N ARG A 285 -1.74 -24.66 -13.83
CA ARG A 285 -1.38 -24.84 -12.42
C ARG A 285 -1.04 -23.53 -11.70
N LEU A 286 -0.16 -22.69 -12.24
CA LEU A 286 0.21 -21.42 -11.60
C LEU A 286 -1.00 -20.49 -11.48
N SER A 287 -1.77 -20.37 -12.56
CA SER A 287 -2.99 -19.56 -12.59
C SER A 287 -4.00 -20.08 -11.58
N ALA A 288 -4.19 -21.41 -11.47
CA ALA A 288 -5.05 -22.04 -10.48
C ALA A 288 -4.58 -21.82 -9.02
N GLU A 289 -3.27 -21.84 -8.76
CA GLU A 289 -2.72 -21.53 -7.43
C GLU A 289 -2.95 -20.07 -7.05
N LEU A 290 -2.83 -19.13 -8.00
CA LEU A 290 -3.16 -17.71 -7.80
C LEU A 290 -4.68 -17.51 -7.60
N ASP A 291 -5.51 -18.20 -8.37
CA ASP A 291 -6.97 -18.18 -8.23
C ASP A 291 -7.40 -18.70 -6.85
N GLN A 292 -6.78 -19.79 -6.37
CA GLN A 292 -7.08 -20.34 -5.05
C GLN A 292 -6.74 -19.35 -3.91
N ARG A 293 -5.58 -18.69 -3.96
CA ARG A 293 -5.22 -17.65 -2.97
C ARG A 293 -6.14 -16.43 -3.07
N THR A 294 -6.57 -16.08 -4.27
CA THR A 294 -7.54 -15.00 -4.49
C THR A 294 -8.88 -15.34 -3.85
N SER A 295 -9.39 -16.56 -4.03
CA SER A 295 -10.61 -17.03 -3.35
C SER A 295 -10.48 -17.01 -1.83
N GLN A 296 -9.32 -17.37 -1.27
CA GLN A 296 -9.07 -17.28 0.17
C GLN A 296 -9.22 -15.84 0.69
N ILE A 297 -8.74 -14.85 -0.06
CA ILE A 297 -8.89 -13.43 0.28
C ILE A 297 -10.37 -13.02 0.33
N PHE A 298 -11.14 -13.34 -0.72
CA PHE A 298 -12.55 -12.93 -0.78
C PHE A 298 -13.41 -13.64 0.27
N ASN A 299 -13.13 -14.90 0.60
CA ASN A 299 -13.80 -15.60 1.70
C ASN A 299 -13.59 -14.97 3.09
N ILE A 300 -12.57 -14.13 3.27
CA ILE A 300 -12.31 -13.39 4.53
C ILE A 300 -13.01 -12.03 4.54
N ILE A 301 -13.30 -11.49 3.36
CA ILE A 301 -13.92 -10.16 3.18
C ILE A 301 -15.45 -10.25 3.12
N ASP A 302 -16.00 -11.36 2.62
CA ASP A 302 -17.43 -11.69 2.56
C ASP A 302 -18.02 -12.07 3.93
#